data_AF-A0A6L8GMD8-F1
#
_entry.id   AF-A0A6L8GMD8-F1
#
_cell.length_a   1.000
_cell.length_b   1.000
_cell.length_c   1.000
_cell.angle_alpha   90.00
_cell.angle_beta   90.00
_cell.angle_gamma   90.00
#
_symmetry.space_group_name_H-M   'P 1'
#
loop_
_entity.id
_entity.type
_entity.pdbx_description
1 polymer ?
#
loop_
_entity_poly.entity_id
_entity_poly.type
_entity_poly.pdbx_seq_one_letter_code
_entity_poly.pdbx_strand_id
1 'polypeptide(L)' 'MLYDTIGHGYAEVRKPDPRIADAIVRGLGDVHSVVNVGAGTGAYEPSDRAVVAVEPSTTMIAQRTPGSAPVVRATAMSL' A
#
# COMPACT_ATOMS: atom_id res chain seq x y z
N MET A 1 0.54 16.06 -6.06
CA MET A 1 0.31 15.19 -7.26
C MET A 1 -1.16 14.80 -7.29
N LEU A 2 -1.72 14.36 -8.43
CA LEU A 2 -3.15 14.04 -8.60
C LEU A 2 -3.76 13.28 -7.41
N TYR A 3 -3.04 12.31 -6.84
CA TYR A 3 -3.45 11.54 -5.67
C TYR A 3 -3.61 12.34 -4.37
N ASP A 4 -2.90 13.44 -4.19
CA ASP A 4 -3.12 14.32 -3.03
C ASP A 4 -4.48 15.03 -3.12
N THR A 5 -4.96 15.30 -4.33
CA THR A 5 -6.22 15.99 -4.59
C THR A 5 -7.41 15.03 -4.56
N ILE A 6 -7.28 13.82 -5.13
CA ILE A 6 -8.37 12.84 -5.19
C ILE A 6 -8.36 11.86 -4.02
N GLY A 7 -7.26 11.73 -3.29
CA GLY A 7 -7.06 10.70 -2.27
C GLY A 7 -7.80 10.95 -0.95
N HIS A 8 -8.45 12.11 -0.77
CA HIS A 8 -9.24 12.38 0.44
C HIS A 8 -10.42 11.40 0.55
N GLY A 9 -10.55 10.73 1.70
CA GLY A 9 -11.63 9.77 1.98
C GLY A 9 -11.43 8.39 1.35
N TYR A 10 -10.32 8.14 0.64
CA TYR A 10 -10.09 6.84 -0.01
C TYR A 10 -10.08 5.67 0.98
N ALA A 11 -9.55 5.87 2.18
CA ALA A 11 -9.53 4.83 3.21
C ALA A 11 -10.95 4.37 3.64
N GLU A 12 -11.96 5.24 3.53
CA GLU A 12 -13.32 4.94 3.97
C GLU A 12 -14.11 4.10 2.94
N VAL A 13 -13.83 4.31 1.65
CA VAL A 13 -14.56 3.67 0.53
C VAL A 13 -13.84 2.47 -0.08
N ARG A 14 -12.51 2.39 -0.03
CA ARG A 14 -11.75 1.25 -0.57
C ARG A 14 -11.37 0.26 0.52
N LYS A 15 -12.32 -0.59 0.90
CA LYS A 15 -12.01 -1.83 1.62
C LYS A 15 -11.38 -2.84 0.64
N PRO A 16 -10.33 -3.57 1.04
CA PRO A 16 -9.75 -4.60 0.18
C PRO A 16 -10.79 -5.67 -0.14
N ASP A 17 -10.90 -6.04 -1.42
CA ASP A 17 -11.67 -7.22 -1.83
C ASP A 17 -10.91 -8.46 -1.37
N PRO A 18 -11.51 -9.34 -0.55
CA PRO A 18 -10.84 -10.54 -0.04
C PRO A 18 -10.25 -11.43 -1.15
N ARG A 19 -10.89 -11.49 -2.33
CA ARG A 19 -10.41 -12.33 -3.43
C ARG A 19 -9.11 -11.80 -4.02
N ILE A 20 -8.96 -10.47 -4.08
CA ILE A 20 -7.74 -9.81 -4.55
C ILE A 20 -6.64 -9.96 -3.50
N ALA A 21 -6.97 -9.75 -2.22
CA ALA A 21 -6.03 -9.94 -1.12
C ALA A 21 -5.45 -11.36 -1.12
N ASP A 22 -6.31 -12.38 -1.23
CA ASP A 22 -5.88 -13.77 -1.29
C ASP A 22 -5.04 -14.07 -2.54
N ALA A 23 -5.38 -13.48 -3.69
CA ALA A 23 -4.61 -13.66 -4.91
C ALA A 23 -3.19 -13.07 -4.77
N ILE A 24 -3.06 -11.91 -4.12
CA ILE A 24 -1.76 -11.30 -3.81
C ILE A 24 -0.97 -12.23 -2.87
N VAL A 25 -1.55 -12.66 -1.75
CA VAL A 25 -0.87 -13.54 -0.79
C VAL A 25 -0.40 -14.85 -1.44
N ARG A 26 -1.26 -15.48 -2.26
CA ARG A 26 -0.89 -16.68 -3.03
C ARG A 26 0.23 -16.41 -4.04
N GLY A 27 0.18 -15.28 -4.74
CA GLY A 27 1.19 -14.91 -5.72
C GLY A 27 2.56 -14.63 -5.11
N LEU A 28 2.60 -14.14 -3.87
CA LEU A 28 3.83 -13.93 -3.11
C LEU A 28 4.45 -15.25 -2.61
N GLY A 29 3.64 -16.30 -2.41
CA GLY A 29 4.13 -17.60 -1.94
C GLY A 29 4.91 -17.48 -0.62
N ASP A 30 6.06 -18.15 -0.54
CA ASP A 30 6.87 -18.25 0.68
C ASP A 30 7.86 -17.08 0.87
N VAL A 31 7.76 -16.00 0.09
CA VAL A 31 8.67 -14.87 0.27
C VAL A 31 8.45 -14.18 1.62
N HIS A 32 9.56 -13.93 2.32
CA HIS A 32 9.54 -13.31 3.65
C HIS A 32 9.59 -11.78 3.62
N SER A 33 10.02 -11.18 2.52
CA SER A 33 10.15 -9.72 2.36
C SER A 33 9.51 -9.24 1.06
N VAL A 34 8.75 -8.14 1.15
CA VAL A 34 7.98 -7.56 0.03
C VAL A 34 8.14 -6.05 0.00
N VAL A 35 8.29 -5.49 -1.21
CA VAL A 35 8.13 -4.05 -1.45
C VAL A 35 6.78 -3.81 -2.11
N ASN A 36 5.89 -3.07 -1.44
CA ASN A 36 4.59 -2.69 -1.97
C ASN A 36 4.66 -1.30 -2.62
N VAL A 37 4.73 -1.25 -3.95
CA VAL A 37 4.92 0.01 -4.71
C VAL A 37 3.56 0.59 -5.11
N GLY A 38 3.35 1.89 -4.83
CA GLY A 38 2.03 2.52 -4.97
C GLY A 38 1.07 2.03 -3.89
N ALA A 39 1.58 1.89 -2.66
CA ALA A 39 0.86 1.28 -1.56
C ALA A 39 -0.40 2.06 -1.13
N GLY A 40 -0.48 3.36 -1.45
CA GLY A 40 -1.55 4.24 -1.00
C GLY A 40 -1.75 4.16 0.52
N THR A 41 -2.99 3.92 0.93
CA THR A 41 -3.38 3.80 2.34
C THR A 41 -3.05 2.43 2.97
N GLY A 42 -2.44 1.50 2.21
CA GLY A 42 -1.99 0.19 2.72
C GLY A 42 -3.03 -0.93 2.68
N ALA A 43 -4.12 -0.77 1.91
CA ALA A 43 -5.27 -1.68 1.94
C ALA A 43 -4.97 -3.16 1.64
N TYR A 44 -3.95 -3.45 0.82
CA TYR A 44 -3.58 -4.81 0.41
C TYR A 44 -2.24 -5.30 0.99
N GLU A 45 -1.80 -4.70 2.10
CA GLU A 45 -0.57 -5.13 2.76
C GLU A 45 -0.77 -6.51 3.40
N PRO A 46 0.05 -7.52 3.05
CA PRO A 46 0.01 -8.81 3.72
C PRO A 46 0.47 -8.66 5.18
N SER A 47 -0.23 -9.32 6.09
CA SER A 47 0.03 -9.25 7.53
C SER A 47 0.98 -10.34 8.07
N ASP A 48 1.36 -11.30 7.22
CA ASP A 48 2.12 -12.49 7.58
C ASP A 48 3.62 -12.41 7.26
N ARG A 49 4.10 -11.29 6.72
CA ARG A 49 5.48 -11.13 6.24
C ARG A 49 6.00 -9.70 6.37
N ALA A 50 7.30 -9.50 6.18
CA ALA A 50 7.90 -8.18 6.26
C ALA A 50 7.58 -7.37 4.99
N VAL A 51 6.96 -6.21 5.16
CA VAL A 51 6.57 -5.32 4.06
C VAL A 51 7.21 -3.95 4.25
N VAL A 52 7.71 -3.38 3.15
CA VAL A 52 8.02 -1.94 3.05
C VAL A 52 7.16 -1.35 1.94
N ALA A 53 6.40 -0.32 2.28
CA ALA A 53 5.55 0.41 1.34
C ALA A 53 6.32 1.54 0.66
N VAL A 54 5.99 1.83 -0.60
CA VAL A 54 6.45 3.02 -1.33
C VAL A 54 5.23 3.78 -1.84
N GLU A 55 5.09 5.04 -1.45
CA GLU A 55 3.95 5.89 -1.83
C GLU A 55 4.37 7.36 -1.99
N PRO A 56 4.13 8.02 -3.13
CA PRO A 56 4.46 9.44 -3.29
C PRO A 56 3.49 10.40 -2.57
N SER A 57 2.21 10.03 -2.41
CA SER A 57 1.17 10.90 -1.87
C SER A 57 1.23 11.01 -0.35
N THR A 58 1.47 12.23 0.14
CA THR A 58 1.41 12.54 1.57
C THR A 58 0.00 12.40 2.12
N THR A 59 -1.02 12.71 1.31
CA THR A 59 -2.42 12.58 1.70
C THR A 59 -2.79 11.11 1.94
N MET A 60 -2.32 10.18 1.10
CA MET A 60 -2.57 8.76 1.30
C MET A 60 -1.74 8.17 2.44
N ILE A 61 -0.48 8.60 2.59
CA ILE A 61 0.36 8.21 3.73
C ILE A 61 -0.29 8.60 5.06
N ALA A 62 -0.84 9.82 5.15
CA ALA A 62 -1.49 10.30 6.36
C ALA A 62 -2.78 9.53 6.73
N GLN A 63 -3.38 8.79 5.78
CA GLN A 63 -4.57 7.98 5.99
C GLN A 63 -4.26 6.51 6.37
N ARG A 64 -2.99 6.13 6.48
CA ARG A 64 -2.59 4.78 6.87
C ARG A 64 -2.97 4.51 8.32
N THR A 65 -3.53 3.35 8.60
CA THR A 65 -4.00 2.98 9.93
C THR A 65 -2.84 2.47 10.80
N PRO A 66 -2.97 2.49 12.14
CA PRO A 66 -2.04 1.79 13.02
C PRO A 66 -1.88 0.32 12.58
N GLY A 67 -0.64 -0.16 12.51
CA GLY A 67 -0.32 -1.51 12.04
C GLY A 67 -0.03 -1.65 10.54
N SER A 68 -0.22 -0.59 9.74
CA SER A 68 0.27 -0.57 8.36
C SER A 68 1.81 -0.64 8.31
N ALA A 69 2.34 -1.18 7.22
CA ALA A 69 3.77 -1.33 7.00
C ALA A 69 4.53 0.03 7.07
N PRO A 70 5.83 0.03 7.42
CA PRO A 70 6.68 1.20 7.23
C PRO A 70 6.62 1.69 5.78
N VAL A 71 6.54 3.01 5.57
CA VAL A 71 6.39 3.60 4.24
C VAL A 71 7.52 4.59 3.92
N VAL A 72 8.07 4.44 2.72
CA VAL A 72 9.03 5.38 2.13
C VAL A 72 8.30 6.26 1.14
N ARG A 73 8.44 7.58 1.28
CA ARG A 73 7.91 8.52 0.29
C ARG A 73 8.86 8.63 -0.90
N ALA A 74 8.51 7.98 -2.00
CA ALA A 74 9.30 8.03 -3.24
C ALA A 74 8.40 7.92 -4.48
N THR A 75 8.95 8.32 -5.62
CA THR A 75 8.35 8.16 -6.95
C THR A 75 9.33 7.42 -7.85
N ALA A 76 8.81 6.65 -8.81
CA ALA A 76 9.63 6.20 -9.93
C ALA A 76 10.05 7.42 -10.77
N MET A 77 11.29 7.39 -11.26
CA MET A 77 11.83 8.38 -12.19
C MET A 77 12.47 7.65 -13.37
N SER A 78 12.56 8.31 -14.52
CA SER A 78 13.36 7.83 -15.65
C SER A 78 14.85 7.90 -15.29
N LEU A 79 15.63 6.99 -15.86
CA LEU A 79 17.09 7.09 -15.95
C LEU A 79 17.49 8.04 -17.09
#